data_AF-A0A401UJV6-F1
#
_entry.id   AF-A0A401UJV6-F1
#
_cell.length_a   1.000
_cell.length_b   1.000
_cell.length_c   1.000
_cell.angle_alpha   90.00
_cell.angle_beta   90.00
_cell.angle_gamma   90.00
#
_symmetry.space_group_name_H-M   'P 1'
#
loop_
_entity.id
_entity.type
_entity.pdbx_description
1 polymer ?
#
loop_
_entity_poly.entity_id
_entity_poly.type
_entity_poly.pdbx_seq_one_letter_code
_entity_poly.pdbx_strand_id
1 'polypeptide(L)'
;MNEDYRLNVNNCIEGSIFKLYKYDGVKDNFVAYMKNGKEVTTINRGNNVEFDKVDIGRYKVTQTSGRKETDMSNEAVIKPIKLSGVLENSNLSLINAIDATSIKVYDKDEKAIKTITKA
;
A
#
# COMPACT_ATOMS: atom_id res chain seq x y z
N MET A 1 1.18 -15.77 4.39
CA MET A 1 0.33 -15.05 3.44
C MET A 1 1.13 -13.85 2.95
N ASN A 2 1.32 -13.68 1.65
CA ASN A 2 1.86 -12.43 1.13
C ASN A 2 0.71 -11.41 1.18
N GLU A 3 0.85 -10.39 2.03
CA GLU A 3 -0.11 -9.29 2.06
C GLU A 3 0.12 -8.43 0.82
N ASP A 4 -0.84 -8.44 -0.10
CA ASP A 4 -0.80 -7.66 -1.33
C ASP A 4 -1.16 -6.20 -1.00
N TYR A 5 -0.18 -5.35 -0.66
CA TYR A 5 -0.44 -3.92 -0.45
C TYR A 5 -0.62 -3.18 -1.78
N ARG A 6 -1.40 -2.09 -1.73
CA ARG A 6 -1.67 -1.21 -2.86
C ARG A 6 -1.15 0.20 -2.59
N LEU A 7 -0.51 0.79 -3.58
CA LEU A 7 -0.13 2.20 -3.56
C LEU A 7 -0.94 2.95 -4.62
N ASN A 8 -1.75 3.90 -4.17
CA ASN A 8 -2.56 4.77 -5.02
C ASN A 8 -1.94 6.16 -5.10
N VAL A 9 -1.71 6.63 -6.32
CA VAL A 9 -1.26 7.99 -6.60
C VAL A 9 -2.38 8.71 -7.33
N ASN A 10 -2.76 9.88 -6.81
CA ASN A 10 -3.83 10.70 -7.35
C ASN A 10 -3.27 11.95 -8.05
N ASN A 11 -4.13 12.68 -8.76
CA ASN A 11 -3.78 13.90 -9.51
C ASN A 11 -2.72 13.65 -10.59
N CYS A 12 -2.82 12.50 -11.24
CA CYS A 12 -1.93 12.06 -12.30
C CYS A 12 -2.29 12.69 -13.66
N ILE A 13 -1.28 12.91 -14.51
CA ILE A 13 -1.51 13.32 -15.90
C ILE A 13 -1.76 12.06 -16.76
N GLU A 14 -2.88 12.01 -17.46
CA GLU A 14 -3.24 10.91 -18.36
C GLU A 14 -2.18 10.67 -19.44
N GLY A 15 -1.94 9.40 -19.79
CA GLY A 15 -0.94 9.03 -20.80
C GLY A 15 0.51 9.12 -20.33
N SER A 16 0.75 9.54 -19.09
CA SER A 16 2.10 9.54 -18.49
C SER A 16 2.53 8.13 -18.08
N ILE A 17 3.84 7.90 -18.12
CA ILE A 17 4.47 6.68 -17.60
C ILE A 17 4.84 6.91 -16.13
N PHE A 18 4.57 5.93 -15.29
CA PHE A 18 4.89 5.97 -13.87
C PHE A 18 5.92 4.91 -13.54
N LYS A 19 6.90 5.28 -12.73
CA LYS A 19 7.92 4.37 -12.20
C LYS A 19 7.88 4.40 -10.68
N LEU A 20 7.96 3.22 -10.07
CA LEU A 20 8.01 3.06 -8.63
C LEU A 20 9.46 2.83 -8.18
N TYR A 21 9.88 3.53 -7.13
CA TYR A 21 11.19 3.38 -6.51
C TYR A 21 11.02 3.08 -5.03
N LYS A 22 11.88 2.21 -4.50
CA LYS A 22 11.89 1.80 -3.09
C LYS A 22 13.16 2.30 -2.41
N TYR A 23 13.01 2.78 -1.18
CA TYR A 23 14.14 3.09 -0.31
C TYR A 23 14.93 1.83 0.03
N ASP A 24 16.24 1.83 -0.20
CA ASP A 24 17.10 0.65 -0.03
C ASP A 24 17.76 0.56 1.37
N GLY A 25 17.51 1.53 2.25
CA GLY A 25 18.13 1.59 3.58
C GLY A 25 19.38 2.47 3.64
N VAL A 26 19.89 2.94 2.51
CA VAL A 26 21.02 3.89 2.43
C VAL A 26 20.46 5.30 2.35
N LYS A 27 20.99 6.22 3.17
CA LYS A 27 20.47 7.59 3.33
C LYS A 27 20.07 8.23 1.99
N ASP A 28 18.77 8.55 1.89
CA ASP A 28 18.10 9.18 0.74
C ASP A 28 18.27 8.47 -0.62
N ASN A 29 18.64 7.19 -0.64
CA ASN A 29 18.75 6.42 -1.87
C ASN A 29 17.44 5.66 -2.19
N PHE A 30 16.97 5.83 -3.42
CA PHE A 30 15.78 5.18 -3.95
C PHE A 30 16.15 4.43 -5.21
N VAL A 31 15.95 3.11 -5.21
CA VAL A 31 16.25 2.24 -6.35
C VAL A 31 14.96 1.82 -7.04
N ALA A 32 15.03 1.54 -8.34
CA ALA A 32 13.86 1.08 -9.09
C ALA A 32 13.24 -0.14 -8.40
N TYR A 33 11.94 -0.10 -8.16
CA TYR A 33 11.24 -1.21 -7.53
C TYR A 33 11.09 -2.34 -8.54
N MET A 34 11.66 -3.49 -8.19
CA MET A 34 11.69 -4.68 -9.03
C MET A 34 10.68 -5.71 -8.55
N LYS A 35 9.90 -6.27 -9.48
CA LYS A 35 8.99 -7.38 -9.22
C LYS A 35 9.19 -8.46 -10.25
N ASN A 36 9.48 -9.69 -9.80
CA ASN A 36 9.82 -10.82 -10.67
C ASN A 36 10.94 -10.47 -11.69
N GLY A 37 11.95 -9.73 -11.24
CA GLY A 37 13.10 -9.32 -12.06
C GLY A 37 12.81 -8.21 -13.08
N LYS A 38 11.64 -7.55 -13.03
CA LYS A 38 11.29 -6.44 -13.92
C LYS A 38 11.00 -5.17 -13.14
N GLU A 39 11.40 -4.03 -13.69
CA GLU A 39 11.02 -2.71 -13.16
C GLU A 39 9.50 -2.57 -13.19
N VAL A 40 8.93 -2.16 -12.06
CA VAL A 40 7.50 -1.88 -11.97
C VAL A 40 7.23 -0.51 -12.60
N THR A 41 6.61 -0.56 -13.77
CA THR A 41 6.16 0.61 -14.52
C THR A 41 4.71 0.43 -14.94
N THR A 42 3.99 1.54 -15.10
CA THR A 42 2.61 1.51 -15.58
C THR A 42 2.26 2.80 -16.30
N ILE A 43 1.21 2.77 -17.12
CA ILE A 43 0.70 3.92 -17.85
C ILE A 43 -0.64 4.31 -17.23
N ASN A 44 -0.75 5.59 -16.89
CA ASN A 44 -2.00 6.11 -16.36
C ASN A 44 -3.08 6.19 -17.44
N ARG A 45 -4.28 5.73 -17.09
CA ARG A 45 -5.49 5.71 -17.93
C ARG A 45 -6.62 6.61 -17.40
N GLY A 46 -6.31 7.51 -16.48
CA GLY A 46 -7.27 8.43 -15.86
C GLY A 46 -6.59 9.47 -14.97
N ASN A 47 -7.19 9.80 -13.82
CA ASN A 47 -6.60 10.76 -12.86
C ASN A 47 -5.79 10.10 -11.74
N ASN A 48 -5.79 8.76 -11.67
CA ASN A 48 -5.14 7.99 -10.62
C ASN A 48 -4.38 6.81 -11.21
N VAL A 49 -3.30 6.40 -10.55
CA VAL A 49 -2.57 5.17 -10.87
C VAL A 49 -2.41 4.30 -9.64
N GLU A 50 -2.62 3.00 -9.81
CA GLU A 50 -2.50 2.00 -8.75
C GLU A 50 -1.29 1.09 -9.03
N PHE A 51 -0.48 0.85 -8.00
CA PHE A 51 0.53 -0.19 -7.97
C PHE A 51 0.08 -1.31 -7.03
N ASP A 52 -0.17 -2.49 -7.60
CA ASP A 52 -0.62 -3.66 -6.86
C ASP A 52 0.52 -4.55 -6.35
N LYS A 53 0.27 -5.18 -5.19
CA LYS A 53 1.17 -6.11 -4.50
C LYS A 53 2.58 -5.56 -4.36
N VAL A 54 2.65 -4.39 -3.74
CA VAL A 54 3.87 -3.72 -3.35
C VAL A 54 4.22 -4.19 -1.94
N ASP A 55 5.50 -4.41 -1.64
CA ASP A 55 5.89 -4.84 -0.29
C ASP A 55 5.89 -3.68 0.70
N ILE A 56 6.06 -3.97 1.99
CA ILE A 56 6.34 -2.96 3.01
C ILE A 56 7.61 -2.16 2.66
N GLY A 57 7.57 -0.84 2.86
CA GLY A 57 8.70 0.05 2.61
C GLY A 57 8.34 1.53 2.43
N ARG A 58 9.37 2.36 2.25
CA ARG A 58 9.27 3.74 1.80
C ARG A 58 9.39 3.78 0.28
N TYR A 59 8.50 4.52 -0.36
CA TYR A 59 8.42 4.59 -1.82
C TYR A 59 8.40 6.01 -2.34
N LYS A 60 8.97 6.16 -3.54
CA LYS A 60 8.89 7.35 -4.38
C LYS A 60 8.30 6.96 -5.72
N VAL A 61 7.44 7.81 -6.27
CA VAL A 61 6.83 7.62 -7.58
C VAL A 61 7.26 8.78 -8.46
N THR A 62 7.76 8.47 -9.66
CA THR A 62 8.00 9.49 -10.68
C THR A 62 6.97 9.35 -11.79
N GLN A 63 6.55 10.50 -12.33
CA GLN A 63 5.66 10.61 -13.47
C GLN A 63 6.42 11.23 -14.64
N THR A 64 6.48 10.53 -15.76
CA THR A 64 7.08 11.01 -17.01
C THR A 64 5.97 11.33 -18.02
N SER A 65 5.85 12.60 -18.40
CA SER A 65 4.93 13.07 -19.44
C SER A 65 5.71 13.80 -20.55
N GLY A 66 5.68 13.26 -21.77
CA GLY A 66 6.53 13.74 -22.86
C GLY A 66 8.02 13.60 -22.51
N ARG A 67 8.73 14.74 -22.39
CA ARG A 67 10.15 14.79 -21.99
C ARG A 67 10.38 15.24 -20.54
N LYS A 68 9.31 15.50 -19.79
CA LYS A 68 9.39 16.00 -18.42
C LYS A 68 9.16 14.87 -17.43
N GLU A 69 10.10 14.70 -16.51
CA GLU A 69 9.93 13.86 -15.33
C GLU A 69 9.56 14.74 -14.14
N THR A 70 8.56 14.30 -13.37
CA THR A 70 8.10 14.99 -12.16
C THR A 70 8.10 13.99 -11.01
N ASP A 71 8.69 14.39 -9.89
CA ASP A 71 8.60 13.64 -8.65
C ASP A 71 7.19 13.82 -8.06
N MET A 72 6.45 12.73 -7.95
CA MET A 72 5.09 12.72 -7.40
C MET A 72 5.09 12.34 -5.90
N SER A 73 6.26 12.20 -5.28
CA SER A 73 6.35 11.74 -3.89
C SER A 73 6.10 12.88 -2.89
N ASN A 74 4.92 12.85 -2.26
CA ASN A 74 4.88 12.94 -0.81
C ASN A 74 5.22 11.52 -0.33
N GLU A 75 6.34 11.32 0.36
CA GLU A 75 6.87 9.97 0.69
C GLU A 75 5.77 8.99 1.14
N ALA A 76 5.53 7.93 0.37
CA ALA A 76 4.55 6.93 0.74
C ALA A 76 5.22 5.85 1.60
N VAL A 77 4.72 5.64 2.81
CA VAL A 77 5.22 4.61 3.73
C VAL A 77 4.18 3.51 3.88
N ILE A 78 4.47 2.35 3.30
CA ILE A 78 3.71 1.13 3.55
C ILE A 78 4.34 0.46 4.77
N LYS A 79 3.59 0.33 5.86
CA LYS A 79 4.03 -0.33 7.09
C LYS A 79 2.96 -1.31 7.57
N PRO A 80 3.34 -2.45 8.19
CA PRO A 80 2.37 -3.33 8.79
C PRO A 80 1.64 -2.60 9.91
N ILE A 81 0.33 -2.78 9.97
CA ILE A 81 -0.48 -2.22 11.05
C ILE A 81 -0.55 -3.28 12.14
N LYS A 82 0.12 -3.00 13.26
CA LYS A 82 -0.05 -3.83 14.44
C LYS A 82 -1.36 -3.45 15.12
N LEU A 83 -2.38 -4.28 14.91
CA LEU A 83 -3.61 -4.23 15.69
C LEU A 83 -3.35 -4.89 17.04
N SER A 84 -3.74 -4.20 18.10
CA SER A 84 -3.82 -4.77 19.45
C SER A 84 -5.29 -4.87 19.83
N GLY A 85 -5.64 -5.88 20.64
CA GLY A 85 -7.00 -6.08 21.12
C GLY A 85 -7.03 -6.23 22.63
N VAL A 86 -8.11 -5.74 23.25
CA VAL A 86 -8.47 -6.02 24.64
C VAL A 86 -9.79 -6.77 24.63
N LEU A 87 -9.83 -7.92 25.29
CA LEU A 87 -11.05 -8.70 25.50
C LEU A 87 -11.48 -8.54 26.95
N GLU A 88 -12.58 -7.80 27.16
CA GLU A 88 -13.14 -7.58 28.49
C GLU A 88 -14.66 -7.79 28.44
N ASN A 89 -15.20 -8.59 29.35
CA ASN A 89 -16.64 -8.84 29.45
C ASN A 89 -17.29 -9.26 28.11
N SER A 90 -16.61 -10.12 27.34
CA SER A 90 -17.02 -10.56 26.00
C SER A 90 -17.06 -9.46 24.92
N ASN A 91 -16.54 -8.27 25.22
CA ASN A 91 -16.35 -7.21 24.24
C ASN A 91 -14.89 -7.18 23.78
N LEU A 92 -14.69 -7.34 22.47
CA LEU A 92 -13.39 -7.14 21.84
C LEU A 92 -13.26 -5.68 21.40
N SER A 93 -12.35 -4.95 22.03
CA SER A 93 -11.96 -3.60 21.62
C SER A 93 -10.65 -3.65 20.87
N LEU A 94 -10.58 -2.98 19.71
CA LEU A 94 -9.40 -2.96 18.86
C LEU A 94 -8.76 -1.59 18.89
N ILE A 95 -7.44 -1.58 19.03
CA ILE A 95 -6.62 -0.38 19.12
C ILE A 95 -5.88 -0.22 17.78
N ASN A 96 -5.84 1.01 17.26
CA ASN A 96 -5.20 1.38 16.00
C ASN A 96 -5.83 0.80 14.72
N ALA A 97 -7.11 0.41 14.77
CA ALA A 97 -7.85 0.09 13.56
C ALA A 97 -7.98 1.35 12.67
N ILE A 98 -7.40 1.31 11.48
CA ILE A 98 -7.56 2.38 10.48
C ILE A 98 -8.82 2.15 9.64
N ASP A 99 -9.29 3.20 8.97
CA ASP A 99 -10.42 3.12 8.07
C ASP A 99 -10.11 2.12 6.93
N ALA A 100 -11.12 1.41 6.45
CA ALA A 100 -11.00 0.27 5.53
C ALA A 100 -10.33 -1.01 6.10
N THR A 101 -10.06 -1.10 7.41
CA THR A 101 -9.65 -2.37 8.04
C THR A 101 -10.85 -3.34 8.09
N SER A 102 -10.68 -4.55 7.55
CA SER A 102 -11.63 -5.66 7.69
C SER A 102 -11.08 -6.72 8.65
N ILE A 103 -11.85 -7.07 9.67
CA ILE A 103 -11.46 -8.01 10.72
C ILE A 103 -12.37 -9.21 10.67
N LYS A 104 -11.78 -10.41 10.53
CA LYS A 104 -12.52 -11.68 10.59
C LYS A 104 -12.30 -12.32 11.96
N VAL A 105 -13.40 -12.63 12.64
CA VAL A 105 -13.43 -13.35 13.91
C VAL A 105 -13.74 -14.81 13.60
N TYR A 106 -12.93 -15.72 14.13
CA TYR A 106 -13.08 -17.16 13.94
C TYR A 106 -13.37 -17.84 15.28
N ASP A 107 -14.08 -18.96 15.25
CA ASP A 107 -14.21 -19.84 16.42
C ASP A 107 -12.93 -20.67 16.64
N LYS A 108 -12.96 -21.51 17.68
CA LYS A 108 -11.86 -22.42 18.02
C LYS A 108 -11.54 -23.45 16.93
N ASP A 109 -12.46 -23.67 15.99
CA ASP A 109 -12.33 -24.62 14.89
C ASP A 109 -12.00 -23.89 13.57
N GLU A 110 -11.53 -22.64 13.65
CA GLU A 110 -11.14 -21.77 12.54
C GLU A 110 -12.29 -21.44 11.57
N LYS A 111 -13.54 -21.57 12.00
CA LYS A 111 -14.70 -21.15 11.20
C LYS A 111 -15.01 -19.68 11.44
N ALA A 112 -15.14 -18.92 10.37
CA ALA A 112 -15.46 -17.49 10.45
C ALA A 112 -16.86 -17.29 11.07
N ILE A 113 -16.91 -16.57 12.20
CA ILE A 113 -18.15 -16.20 12.89
C ILE A 113 -18.64 -14.83 12.44
N LYS A 114 -17.72 -13.86 12.26
CA LYS A 114 -18.09 -12.46 11.97
C LYS A 114 -17.00 -11.74 11.17
N THR A 115 -17.43 -10.84 10.28
CA THR A 115 -16.55 -9.85 9.64
C THR A 115 -16.96 -8.46 10.08
N ILE A 116 -16.01 -7.65 10.55
CA ILE A 116 -16.21 -6.26 10.98
C ILE A 116 -15.39 -5.37 10.06
N THR A 117 -16.04 -4.44 9.38
CA THR A 117 -15.36 -3.45 8.53
C THR A 117 -15.50 -2.09 9.17
N LYS A 118 -14.37 -1.44 9.47
CA LYS A 118 -14.38 -0.04 9.89
C LYS A 118 -14.58 0.83 8.64
N ALA A 119 -15.76 1.45 8.54
CA ALA A 119 -16.10 2.41 7.48
C ALA A 119 -15.31 3.71 7.65
#